data_AF-A0A7L9VSQ0-F1
#
_entry.id   AF-A0A7L9VSQ0-F1
#
_cell.length_a   1.000
_cell.length_b   1.000
_cell.length_c   1.000
_cell.angle_alpha   90.00
_cell.angle_beta   90.00
_cell.angle_gamma   90.00
#
_symmetry.space_group_name_H-M   'P 1'
#
loop_
_entity.id
_entity.type
_entity.pdbx_description
1 polymer ?
#
loop_
_entity_poly.entity_id
_entity_poly.type
_entity_poly.pdbx_seq_one_letter_code
_entity_poly.pdbx_strand_id
1 'polypeptide(L)'
;MKQRFSGRNHQRGTALAISEYWWEARDLTISEAVLLTEIERLGKYGDCVESNAYFAEFMGLSKSRASEFIGRLKEKGYIKTQYGTDTNGINYRIIRLTR
;
A
#
# COMPACT_ATOMS: atom_id res chain seq x y z
N MET A 1 -16.51 -22.32 24.68
CA MET A 1 -16.35 -21.00 25.33
C MET A 1 -16.64 -19.92 24.28
N LYS A 2 -17.84 -19.33 24.29
CA LYS A 2 -18.23 -18.28 23.32
C LYS A 2 -17.71 -16.94 23.84
N GLN A 3 -16.68 -16.37 23.22
CA GLN A 3 -16.28 -15.01 23.54
C GLN A 3 -17.35 -14.05 22.99
N ARG A 4 -18.04 -13.38 23.90
CA ARG A 4 -18.92 -12.25 23.61
C ARG A 4 -18.02 -11.13 23.10
N PHE A 5 -18.12 -10.79 21.81
CA PHE A 5 -17.50 -9.56 21.31
C PHE A 5 -18.22 -8.40 22.00
N SER A 6 -17.54 -7.81 22.99
CA SER A 6 -17.99 -6.58 23.61
C SER A 6 -18.01 -5.48 22.55
N GLY A 7 -19.10 -4.73 22.50
CA GLY A 7 -19.29 -3.63 21.56
C GLY A 7 -18.19 -2.59 21.71
N ARG A 8 -17.24 -2.61 20.76
CA ARG A 8 -16.42 -1.43 20.49
C ARG A 8 -17.26 -0.54 19.59
N ASN A 9 -17.52 0.69 20.06
CA ASN A 9 -17.97 1.79 19.23
C ASN A 9 -17.17 1.77 17.93
N HIS A 10 -17.82 1.37 16.83
CA HIS A 10 -17.26 1.48 15.49
C HIS A 10 -17.28 2.99 15.20
N GLN A 11 -16.22 3.69 15.61
CA GLN A 11 -15.85 4.95 14.98
C GLN A 11 -16.06 4.73 13.49
N ARG A 12 -16.86 5.57 12.82
CA ARG A 12 -17.14 5.43 11.39
C ARG A 12 -15.80 5.46 10.65
N GLY A 13 -15.19 4.29 10.46
CA GLY A 13 -14.03 4.14 9.62
C GLY A 13 -14.47 4.58 8.24
N THR A 14 -13.78 5.54 7.66
CA THR A 14 -13.91 5.83 6.23
C THR A 14 -13.76 4.51 5.50
N ALA A 15 -14.82 4.04 4.83
CA ALA A 15 -14.74 2.84 4.03
C ALA A 15 -13.68 3.10 2.95
N LEU A 16 -12.63 2.29 2.94
CA LEU A 16 -11.62 2.34 1.89
C LEU A 16 -12.09 1.38 0.79
N ALA A 17 -12.39 1.93 -0.38
CA ALA A 17 -12.76 1.16 -1.56
C ALA A 17 -11.58 1.11 -2.53
N ILE A 18 -11.46 0.00 -3.26
CA ILE A 18 -10.59 -0.05 -4.43
C ILE A 18 -11.18 0.92 -5.46
N SER A 19 -10.39 1.88 -5.92
CA SER A 19 -10.85 2.85 -6.93
C SER A 19 -11.24 2.14 -8.23
N GLU A 20 -12.24 2.67 -8.93
CA GLU A 20 -12.70 2.15 -10.24
C GLU A 20 -11.53 1.99 -11.23
N TYR A 21 -10.60 2.95 -11.24
CA TYR A 21 -9.39 2.89 -12.06
C TYR A 21 -8.53 1.64 -11.81
N TRP A 22 -8.40 1.19 -10.54
CA TRP A 22 -7.69 -0.05 -10.22
C TRP A 22 -8.53 -1.29 -10.53
N TRP A 23 -9.84 -1.18 -10.37
CA TRP A 23 -10.78 -2.27 -10.57
C TRP A 23 -10.90 -2.68 -12.05
N GLU A 24 -10.82 -1.70 -12.96
CA GLU A 24 -10.94 -1.92 -14.40
C GLU A 24 -9.63 -2.35 -15.08
N ALA A 25 -8.49 -2.17 -14.39
CA ALA A 25 -7.17 -2.53 -14.89
C ALA A 25 -7.03 -4.04 -15.09
N ARG A 26 -6.96 -4.49 -16.35
CA ARG A 26 -6.96 -5.92 -16.72
C ARG A 26 -5.65 -6.64 -16.43
N ASP A 27 -4.56 -5.92 -16.29
CA ASP A 27 -3.23 -6.43 -15.98
C ASP A 27 -2.92 -6.37 -14.47
N LEU A 28 -3.81 -5.82 -13.64
CA LEU A 28 -3.68 -5.88 -12.18
C LEU A 28 -4.33 -7.14 -11.61
N THR A 29 -3.65 -7.76 -10.66
CA THR A 29 -4.29 -8.71 -9.75
C THR A 29 -5.04 -7.96 -8.65
N ILE A 30 -6.03 -8.61 -8.04
CA ILE A 30 -6.77 -8.03 -6.90
C ILE A 30 -5.82 -7.59 -5.78
N SER A 31 -4.80 -8.39 -5.48
CA SER A 31 -3.79 -8.05 -4.45
C SER A 31 -2.98 -6.80 -4.81
N GLU A 32 -2.61 -6.63 -6.08
CA GLU A 32 -1.93 -5.42 -6.55
C GLU A 32 -2.84 -4.19 -6.47
N ALA A 33 -4.12 -4.32 -6.82
CA ALA A 33 -5.10 -3.24 -6.70
C ALA A 33 -5.33 -2.83 -5.22
N VAL A 34 -5.37 -3.79 -4.30
CA VAL A 34 -5.41 -3.53 -2.85
C VAL A 34 -4.17 -2.78 -2.39
N LEU A 35 -2.97 -3.20 -2.83
CA LEU A 35 -1.72 -2.53 -2.48
C LEU A 35 -1.67 -1.09 -3.02
N LEU A 36 -2.12 -0.86 -4.27
CA LEU A 36 -2.20 0.49 -4.84
C LEU A 36 -3.18 1.39 -4.08
N THR A 37 -4.31 0.82 -3.64
CA THR A 37 -5.28 1.53 -2.79
C THR A 37 -4.65 1.94 -1.46
N GLU A 38 -3.81 1.08 -0.88
CA GLU A 38 -3.11 1.40 0.36
C GLU A 38 -2.00 2.45 0.15
N ILE A 39 -1.24 2.35 -0.94
CA ILE A 39 -0.25 3.37 -1.34
C ILE A 39 -0.95 4.73 -1.53
N GLU A 40 -2.11 4.75 -2.18
CA GLU A 40 -2.94 5.96 -2.32
C GLU A 40 -3.37 6.51 -0.96
N ARG A 41 -3.85 5.66 -0.05
CA ARG A 41 -4.27 6.05 1.29
C ARG A 41 -3.12 6.70 2.08
N LEU A 42 -1.93 6.10 2.03
CA LEU A 42 -0.73 6.58 2.70
C LEU A 42 -0.21 7.88 2.06
N GLY A 43 -0.31 8.00 0.74
CA GLY A 43 0.09 9.19 -0.02
C GLY A 43 -0.94 10.31 -0.05
N LYS A 44 -2.08 10.19 0.65
CA LYS A 44 -3.16 11.20 0.58
C LYS A 44 -2.71 12.61 1.00
N TYR A 45 -1.76 12.70 1.92
CA TYR A 45 -1.28 13.97 2.48
C TYR A 45 0.20 14.25 2.14
N GLY A 46 0.80 13.50 1.22
CA GLY A 46 2.21 13.63 0.86
C GLY A 46 2.76 12.42 0.11
N ASP A 47 4.06 12.22 0.19
CA ASP A 47 4.72 11.07 -0.44
C ASP A 47 4.54 9.79 0.41
N CYS A 48 4.25 8.66 -0.23
CA CYS A 48 4.28 7.36 0.45
C CYS A 48 5.74 6.94 0.67
N VAL A 49 6.19 6.91 1.93
CA VAL A 49 7.56 6.52 2.31
C VAL A 49 7.65 5.18 3.04
N GLU A 50 6.57 4.38 2.99
CA GLU A 50 6.48 3.13 3.73
C GLU A 50 7.38 2.03 3.19
N SER A 51 7.84 1.19 4.12
CA SER A 51 8.79 0.11 3.85
C SER A 51 8.10 -1.15 3.32
N ASN A 52 8.88 -2.06 2.71
CA ASN A 52 8.37 -3.39 2.37
C ASN A 52 7.95 -4.20 3.62
N ALA A 53 8.45 -3.87 4.81
CA ALA A 53 8.03 -4.51 6.05
C ALA A 53 6.59 -4.12 6.41
N TYR A 54 6.25 -2.84 6.26
CA TYR A 54 4.89 -2.34 6.42
C TYR A 54 3.92 -3.04 5.47
N PHE A 55 4.23 -3.06 4.17
CA PHE A 55 3.35 -3.69 3.18
C PHE A 55 3.22 -5.20 3.38
N ALA A 56 4.29 -5.86 3.83
CA ALA A 56 4.24 -7.28 4.17
C ALA A 56 3.28 -7.54 5.33
N GLU A 57 3.33 -6.74 6.40
CA GLU A 57 2.40 -6.83 7.53
C GLU A 57 0.96 -6.54 7.10
N PHE A 58 0.74 -5.44 6.39
CA PHE A 58 -0.58 -5.05 5.87
C PHE A 58 -1.22 -6.14 5.01
N MET A 59 -0.45 -6.75 4.11
CA MET A 59 -0.97 -7.77 3.20
C MET A 59 -0.93 -9.19 3.77
N GLY A 60 -0.33 -9.42 4.94
CA GLY A 60 -0.09 -10.76 5.48
C GLY A 60 0.87 -11.61 4.61
N LEU A 61 1.89 -10.97 4.03
CA LEU A 61 2.86 -11.58 3.11
C LEU A 61 4.28 -11.58 3.69
N SER A 62 5.20 -12.27 3.02
CA SER A 62 6.63 -12.10 3.29
C SER A 62 7.14 -10.76 2.74
N LYS A 63 8.23 -10.23 3.32
CA LYS A 63 8.91 -9.03 2.81
C LYS A 63 9.35 -9.17 1.35
N SER A 64 9.80 -10.36 0.95
CA SER A 64 10.19 -10.64 -0.43
C SER A 64 9.01 -10.55 -1.38
N ARG A 65 7.84 -11.09 -0.99
CA ARG A 65 6.63 -11.01 -1.82
C ARG A 65 6.09 -9.58 -1.93
N ALA A 66 6.14 -8.81 -0.84
CA ALA A 66 5.82 -7.38 -0.88
C ALA A 66 6.78 -6.63 -1.83
N SER A 67 8.08 -6.95 -1.80
CA SER A 67 9.05 -6.36 -2.72
C SER A 67 8.76 -6.71 -4.18
N GLU A 68 8.37 -7.94 -4.47
CA GLU A 68 7.99 -8.39 -5.81
C GLU A 68 6.77 -7.63 -6.33
N PHE A 69 5.75 -7.42 -5.49
CA PHE A 69 4.58 -6.62 -5.86
C PHE A 69 4.94 -5.17 -6.18
N ILE A 70 5.79 -4.54 -5.39
CA ILE A 70 6.31 -3.19 -5.70
C ILE A 70 7.08 -3.20 -7.04
N GLY A 71 7.90 -4.22 -7.30
CA GLY A 71 8.61 -4.39 -8.56
C GLY A 71 7.66 -4.48 -9.77
N ARG A 72 6.68 -5.39 -9.69
CA ARG A 72 5.67 -5.58 -10.74
C ARG A 72 4.84 -4.33 -11.00
N LEU A 73 4.41 -3.64 -9.95
CA LEU A 73 3.66 -2.38 -10.08
C LEU A 73 4.49 -1.29 -10.76
N LYS A 74 5.80 -1.23 -10.49
CA LYS A 74 6.72 -0.33 -11.17
C LYS A 74 6.91 -0.72 -12.64
N GLU A 75 7.09 -2.00 -12.93
CA GLU A 75 7.24 -2.53 -14.30
C GLU A 75 6.00 -2.26 -15.16
N LYS A 76 4.80 -2.43 -14.59
CA LYS A 76 3.52 -2.08 -15.21
C LYS A 76 3.28 -0.56 -15.31
N GLY A 77 4.16 0.24 -14.69
CA GLY A 77 4.09 1.69 -14.76
C GLY A 77 3.03 2.33 -13.87
N TYR A 78 2.48 1.63 -12.87
CA TYR A 78 1.51 2.18 -11.91
C TYR A 78 2.14 3.01 -10.80
N ILE A 79 3.42 2.79 -10.54
CA ILE A 79 4.18 3.55 -9.55
C ILE A 79 5.56 3.94 -10.08
N LYS A 80 6.08 5.04 -9.54
CA LYS A 80 7.48 5.44 -9.63
C LYS A 80 8.09 5.42 -8.24
N THR A 81 9.35 5.02 -8.17
CA THR A 81 10.13 5.00 -6.93
C THR A 81 11.29 5.97 -7.03
N GLN A 82 11.49 6.81 -6.02
CA GLN A 82 12.68 7.64 -5.85
C GLN A 82 13.34 7.30 -4.52
N TYR A 83 14.62 7.61 -4.40
CA TYR A 83 15.38 7.39 -3.17
C TYR A 83 15.86 8.72 -2.62
N GLY A 84 15.80 8.84 -1.30
CA GLY A 84 16.31 9.99 -0.56
C GLY A 84 17.08 9.51 0.66
N THR A 85 17.72 10.47 1.32
CA THR A 85 18.43 10.26 2.57
C THR A 85 17.93 11.31 3.55
N ASP A 86 17.58 10.89 4.76
CA ASP A 86 17.14 11.83 5.80
C ASP A 86 18.33 12.57 6.42
N THR A 87 18.05 13.48 7.36
CA THR A 87 19.09 14.26 8.06
C THR A 87 20.05 13.40 8.89
N ASN A 88 19.68 12.16 9.20
CA ASN A 88 20.48 11.20 9.96
C ASN A 88 21.28 10.26 9.06
N GLY A 89 21.23 10.42 7.74
CA GLY A 89 21.91 9.54 6.79
C GLY A 89 21.14 8.25 6.48
N ILE A 90 19.89 8.12 6.90
CA ILE A 90 19.07 6.93 6.66
C ILE A 90 18.44 7.03 5.27
N ASN A 91 18.72 6.03 4.43
CA ASN A 91 18.12 5.93 3.11
C ASN A 91 16.64 5.52 3.21
N TYR A 92 15.79 6.22 2.47
CA TYR A 92 14.37 5.90 2.33
C TYR A 92 13.95 5.91 0.87
N ARG A 93 12.83 5.25 0.60
CA ARG A 93 12.17 5.20 -0.70
C ARG A 93 10.92 6.05 -0.65
N ILE A 94 10.71 6.86 -1.68
CA ILE A 94 9.44 7.50 -1.98
C ILE A 94 8.74 6.67 -3.07
N ILE A 95 7.46 6.37 -2.89
CA ILE A 95 6.59 5.73 -3.87
C ILE A 95 5.52 6.75 -4.29
N ARG A 96 5.40 6.98 -5.60
CA ARG A 96 4.38 7.85 -6.18
C ARG A 96 3.56 7.08 -7.20
N LEU A 97 2.24 7.28 -7.16
CA LEU A 97 1.35 6.85 -8.25
C LEU A 97 1.68 7.63 -9.52
N THR A 98 1.50 7.01 -10.68
CA THR A 98 1.83 7.61 -12.00
C THR A 98 0.65 8.20 -12.75
N ARG A 99 -0.55 8.08 -12.19
CA ARG A 99 -1.77 8.67 -12.73
C ARG A 99 -1.93 10.14 -12.30
#